data_AF-A0A7S0A0B9-F1
#
_entry.id   AF-A0A7S0A0B9-F1
#
_cell.length_a   1.000
_cell.length_b   1.000
_cell.length_c   1.000
_cell.angle_alpha   90.00
_cell.angle_beta   90.00
_cell.angle_gamma   90.00
#
_symmetry.space_group_name_H-M   'P 1'
#
loop_
_entity.id
_entity.type
_entity.pdbx_description
1 polymer ?
#
loop_
_entity_poly.entity_id
_entity_poly.type
_entity_poly.pdbx_seq_one_letter_code
_entity_poly.pdbx_strand_id
1 'polypeptide(L)'
;EQWGPDSSYDYLHLPYSRRVKGTIGVAFVNFTSHEAALAFWRRWQGQQLALPGRTRPLSIVAAPVQGYWPNLRLACSNPRYLELPDELLPATFHGAMRLNTRAELQKV
;
A
#
# COMPACT_ATOMS: atom_id res chain seq x y z
N GLU A 1 -16.81 6.27 2.24
CA GLU A 1 -16.68 5.51 0.98
C GLU A 1 -15.46 4.61 1.06
N GLN A 2 -15.53 3.38 0.55
CA GLN A 2 -14.45 2.38 0.62
C GLN A 2 -13.89 2.14 -0.80
N TRP A 3 -12.56 2.15 -0.95
CA TRP A 3 -11.88 1.80 -2.19
C TRP A 3 -11.45 0.34 -2.13
N GLY A 4 -11.99 -0.49 -3.04
CA GLY A 4 -11.75 -1.92 -3.10
C GLY A 4 -10.84 -2.32 -4.28
N PRO A 5 -10.37 -3.58 -4.33
CA PRO A 5 -9.54 -4.08 -5.42
C PRO A 5 -10.37 -4.21 -6.71
N ASP A 6 -10.14 -3.29 -7.64
CA ASP A 6 -10.78 -3.21 -8.95
C ASP A 6 -9.80 -3.45 -10.11
N SER A 7 -8.63 -4.04 -9.81
CA SER A 7 -7.49 -4.22 -10.72
C SER A 7 -6.72 -2.94 -11.08
N SER A 8 -7.08 -1.78 -10.52
CA SER A 8 -6.34 -0.53 -10.75
C SER A 8 -4.99 -0.48 -10.01
N TYR A 9 -4.75 -1.40 -9.09
CA TYR A 9 -3.52 -1.52 -8.32
C TYR A 9 -3.17 -2.99 -8.05
N ASP A 10 -1.89 -3.28 -7.90
CA ASP A 10 -1.35 -4.62 -7.63
C ASP A 10 -0.62 -4.71 -6.28
N TYR A 11 -0.42 -3.57 -5.60
CA TYR A 11 0.26 -3.49 -4.31
C TYR A 11 -0.35 -2.39 -3.45
N LEU A 12 -0.57 -2.70 -2.17
CA LEU A 12 -0.94 -1.75 -1.12
C LEU A 12 -0.17 -2.11 0.16
N HIS A 13 0.57 -1.15 0.70
CA HIS A 13 1.33 -1.34 1.93
C HIS A 13 1.10 -0.21 2.91
N LEU A 14 0.74 -0.59 4.14
CA LEU A 14 0.57 0.32 5.27
C LEU A 14 1.61 -0.06 6.33
N PRO A 15 2.79 0.60 6.36
CA PRO A 15 3.87 0.18 7.24
C PRO A 15 3.47 0.20 8.71
N TYR A 16 3.72 -0.90 9.40
CA TYR A 16 3.45 -1.06 10.83
C TYR A 16 4.73 -0.84 11.63
N SER A 17 4.64 0.00 12.67
CA SER A 17 5.72 0.22 13.61
C SER A 17 5.41 -0.42 14.95
N ARG A 18 6.21 -1.43 15.33
CA ARG A 18 6.14 -2.08 16.65
C ARG A 18 6.39 -1.09 17.81
N ARG A 19 7.17 -0.02 17.58
CA ARG A 19 7.48 0.99 18.60
C ARG A 19 6.24 1.77 19.05
N VAL A 20 5.38 2.13 18.09
CA VAL A 20 4.12 2.87 18.35
C VAL A 20 2.90 1.96 18.36
N LYS A 21 3.09 0.65 18.12
CA LYS A 21 2.05 -0.37 17.98
C LYS A 21 0.94 0.05 17.00
N GLY A 22 1.34 0.56 15.83
CA GLY A 22 0.40 1.09 14.85
C GLY A 22 1.03 1.52 13.53
N THR A 23 0.19 2.04 12.64
CA THR A 23 0.58 2.55 11.32
C THR A 23 1.29 3.89 11.46
N ILE A 24 2.31 4.16 10.65
CA ILE A 24 3.08 5.41 10.72
C ILE A 24 2.45 6.59 9.94
N GLY A 25 1.20 6.45 9.49
CA GLY A 25 0.43 7.55 8.86
C GLY A 25 0.71 7.78 7.37
N VAL A 26 1.44 6.87 6.71
CA VAL A 26 1.62 6.85 5.25
C VAL A 26 1.27 5.47 4.72
N ALA A 27 0.81 5.40 3.47
CA ALA A 27 0.60 4.17 2.73
C ALA A 27 1.27 4.28 1.36
N PHE A 28 1.67 3.12 0.81
CA PHE A 28 2.24 2.99 -0.52
C PHE A 28 1.31 2.17 -1.39
N VAL A 29 1.08 2.62 -2.62
CA VAL A 29 0.21 1.97 -3.59
C VAL A 29 0.97 1.89 -4.91
N ASN A 30 1.00 0.72 -5.53
CA ASN A 30 1.46 0.58 -6.92
C ASN A 30 0.24 0.38 -7.81
N PHE A 31 -0.01 1.35 -8.69
CA PHE A 31 -1.09 1.27 -9.68
C PHE A 31 -0.61 0.50 -10.91
N THR A 32 -1.52 -0.23 -11.55
CA THR A 32 -1.23 -1.03 -12.74
C THR A 32 -1.09 -0.18 -14.01
N SER A 33 -1.56 1.07 -13.98
CA SER A 33 -1.39 2.04 -15.07
C SER A 33 -1.28 3.49 -14.55
N HIS A 34 -0.78 4.37 -15.42
CA HIS A 34 -0.71 5.80 -15.14
C HIS A 34 -2.09 6.43 -14.96
N GLU A 35 -3.06 6.02 -15.77
CA GLU A 35 -4.45 6.49 -15.75
C GLU A 35 -5.12 6.14 -14.42
N ALA A 36 -4.89 4.93 -13.92
CA ALA A 36 -5.37 4.50 -12.60
C ALA A 36 -4.80 5.37 -11.47
N ALA A 37 -3.48 5.62 -11.48
CA ALA A 37 -2.83 6.50 -10.51
C ALA A 37 -3.38 7.93 -10.58
N LEU A 38 -3.57 8.47 -11.78
CA LEU A 38 -4.08 9.82 -12.00
C LEU A 38 -5.55 9.95 -11.60
N ALA A 39 -6.38 8.94 -11.88
CA ALA A 39 -7.78 8.90 -11.45
C ALA A 39 -7.89 8.87 -9.92
N PHE A 40 -7.07 8.04 -9.26
CA PHE A 40 -6.99 7.99 -7.81
C PHE A 40 -6.54 9.34 -7.22
N TRP A 41 -5.48 9.93 -7.78
CA TRP A 41 -4.98 11.23 -7.35
C TRP A 41 -6.04 12.33 -7.48
N ARG A 42 -6.69 12.46 -8.64
CA ARG A 42 -7.75 13.45 -8.87
C ARG A 42 -8.92 13.30 -7.90
N ARG A 43 -9.26 12.06 -7.54
CA ARG A 43 -10.36 11.77 -6.64
C ARG A 43 -10.01 12.07 -5.17
N TRP A 44 -8.84 11.65 -4.72
CA TRP A 44 -8.52 11.56 -3.29
C TRP A 44 -7.55 12.63 -2.79
N GLN A 45 -6.80 13.30 -3.67
CA GLN A 45 -5.88 14.35 -3.27
C GLN A 45 -6.63 15.47 -2.54
N GLY A 46 -6.14 15.86 -1.37
CA GLY A 46 -6.76 16.89 -0.54
C GLY A 46 -8.04 16.46 0.20
N GLN A 47 -8.54 15.25 -0.03
CA GLN A 47 -9.74 14.75 0.66
C GLN A 47 -9.42 14.36 2.11
N GLN A 48 -10.41 14.50 2.99
CA GLN A 48 -10.33 14.02 4.36
C GLN A 48 -10.96 12.63 4.45
N LEU A 49 -10.24 11.69 5.06
CA LEU A 49 -10.84 10.40 5.41
C LEU A 49 -11.78 10.62 6.60
N ALA A 50 -13.02 10.17 6.49
CA ALA A 50 -14.02 10.25 7.55
C ALA A 50 -13.71 9.25 8.69
N LEU A 51 -12.62 9.50 9.41
CA LEU A 51 -12.19 8.75 10.57
C LEU A 51 -12.20 9.66 11.81
N PRO A 52 -12.79 9.24 12.93
CA PRO A 52 -12.82 10.04 14.15
C PRO A 52 -11.42 10.49 14.56
N GLY A 53 -11.23 11.79 14.79
CA GLY A 53 -9.96 12.37 15.26
C GLY A 53 -8.87 12.55 14.21
N ARG A 54 -9.08 12.17 12.93
CA ARG A 54 -8.13 12.46 11.83
C ARG A 54 -8.67 13.60 10.97
N THR A 55 -8.05 14.76 11.08
CA THR A 55 -8.45 16.00 10.38
C THR A 55 -7.53 16.36 9.21
N ARG A 56 -6.44 15.61 9.00
CA ARG A 56 -5.46 15.96 7.97
C ARG A 56 -5.93 15.47 6.59
N PRO A 57 -5.96 16.35 5.58
CA PRO A 57 -6.26 15.94 4.21
C PRO A 57 -5.15 15.01 3.68
N LEU A 58 -5.53 14.13 2.76
CA LEU A 58 -4.59 13.26 2.07
C LEU A 58 -3.62 14.09 1.23
N SER A 59 -2.32 13.76 1.34
CA SER A 59 -1.27 14.25 0.45
C SER A 59 -0.69 13.05 -0.30
N ILE A 60 -1.01 12.98 -1.58
CA ILE A 60 -0.64 11.90 -2.50
C ILE A 60 0.45 12.46 -3.43
N VAL A 61 1.60 11.80 -3.41
CA VAL A 61 2.77 12.16 -4.19
C VAL A 61 3.37 10.90 -4.82
N ALA A 62 4.15 11.07 -5.90
CA ALA A 62 4.91 9.98 -6.46
C ALA A 62 5.97 9.50 -5.45
N ALA A 63 6.02 8.18 -5.20
CA ALA A 63 7.01 7.58 -4.32
C ALA A 63 8.41 7.57 -4.97
N PRO A 64 9.51 7.64 -4.20
CA PRO A 64 10.86 7.49 -4.76
C PRO A 64 11.11 6.12 -5.39
N VAL A 65 10.42 5.08 -4.91
CA VAL A 65 10.47 3.71 -5.44
C VAL A 65 9.21 3.45 -6.26
N GLN A 66 9.40 3.07 -7.52
CA GLN A 66 8.33 2.85 -8.49
C GLN A 66 8.27 1.40 -8.92
N GLY A 67 7.06 0.89 -9.14
CA GLY A 67 6.80 -0.48 -9.60
C GLY A 67 6.56 -1.48 -8.47
N TYR A 68 5.89 -2.57 -8.82
CA TYR A 68 5.50 -3.65 -7.90
C TYR A 68 6.71 -4.31 -7.21
N TRP A 69 7.64 -4.89 -7.98
CA TRP A 69 8.77 -5.64 -7.42
C TRP A 69 9.71 -4.78 -6.56
N PRO A 70 10.12 -3.57 -6.97
CA PRO A 70 10.95 -2.71 -6.12
C PRO A 70 10.28 -2.34 -4.80
N ASN A 71 8.97 -2.06 -4.80
CA ASN A 71 8.22 -1.77 -3.57
C ASN A 71 8.11 -3.00 -2.66
N LEU A 72 7.84 -4.18 -3.24
CA LEU A 72 7.79 -5.43 -2.47
C LEU A 72 9.14 -5.77 -1.83
N ARG A 73 10.24 -5.63 -2.58
CA ARG A 73 11.62 -5.76 -2.07
C ARG A 73 11.88 -4.79 -0.93
N LEU A 74 11.56 -3.52 -1.11
CA LEU A 74 11.83 -2.50 -0.10
C LEU A 74 11.08 -2.80 1.20
N ALA A 75 9.79 -3.12 1.13
CA ALA A 75 8.97 -3.39 2.30
C ALA A 75 9.51 -4.56 3.14
N CYS A 76 10.08 -5.57 2.49
CA CYS A 76 10.55 -6.78 3.14
C CYS A 76 12.07 -6.87 3.29
N SER A 77 12.81 -5.83 2.89
CA SER A 77 14.27 -5.74 3.08
C SER A 77 14.66 -5.69 4.56
N ASN A 78 13.75 -5.26 5.43
CA ASN A 78 13.90 -5.38 6.86
C ASN A 78 13.44 -6.78 7.32
N PRO A 79 14.33 -7.65 7.83
CA PRO A 79 13.98 -9.02 8.20
C PRO A 79 12.88 -9.09 9.26
N ARG A 80 12.67 -8.03 10.06
CA ARG A 80 11.57 -7.94 11.02
C ARG A 80 10.18 -7.98 10.37
N TYR A 81 10.06 -7.60 9.09
CA TYR A 81 8.81 -7.72 8.35
C TYR A 81 8.48 -9.17 8.02
N LEU A 82 9.48 -10.04 7.83
CA LEU A 82 9.26 -11.47 7.56
C LEU A 82 8.63 -12.20 8.76
N GLU A 83 8.85 -11.67 9.97
CA GLU A 83 8.29 -12.16 11.22
C GLU A 83 6.89 -11.60 11.53
N LEU A 84 6.38 -10.67 10.73
CA LEU A 84 5.04 -10.13 10.94
C LEU A 84 3.97 -11.13 10.45
N PRO A 85 2.79 -11.12 11.10
CA PRO A 85 1.59 -11.77 10.56
C PRO A 85 1.29 -11.27 9.15
N ASP A 86 0.69 -12.14 8.32
CA ASP A 86 0.42 -11.85 6.91
C ASP A 86 -0.53 -10.65 6.72
N GLU A 87 -1.34 -10.29 7.71
CA GLU A 87 -2.21 -9.11 7.70
C GLU A 87 -1.44 -7.78 7.76
N LEU A 88 -0.21 -7.81 8.28
CA LEU A 88 0.67 -6.65 8.38
C LEU A 88 1.70 -6.58 7.25
N LEU A 89 1.78 -7.60 6.41
CA LEU A 89 2.54 -7.57 5.17
C LEU A 89 1.82 -6.68 4.13
N PRO A 90 2.53 -6.22 3.08
CA PRO A 90 1.88 -5.63 1.93
C PRO A 90 0.76 -6.54 1.39
N ALA A 91 -0.38 -5.96 1.03
CA ALA A 91 -1.39 -6.65 0.24
C ALA A 91 -0.98 -6.61 -1.24
N THR A 92 -0.87 -7.79 -1.85
CA THR A 92 -0.51 -7.95 -3.26
C THR A 92 -1.69 -8.53 -4.04
N PHE A 93 -1.83 -8.14 -5.30
CA PHE A 93 -2.99 -8.50 -6.12
C PHE A 93 -2.60 -8.86 -7.55
N HIS A 94 -3.36 -9.77 -8.16
CA HIS A 94 -3.39 -10.00 -9.60
C HIS A 94 -4.82 -9.77 -10.09
N GLY A 95 -5.03 -8.66 -10.80
CA GLY A 95 -6.38 -8.15 -11.06
C GLY A 95 -7.10 -7.80 -9.75
N ALA A 96 -8.33 -8.30 -9.57
CA ALA A 96 -9.08 -8.12 -8.33
C ALA A 96 -8.75 -9.18 -7.25
N MET A 97 -7.93 -10.19 -7.57
CA MET A 97 -7.64 -11.30 -6.67
C MET A 97 -6.44 -10.98 -5.77
N ARG A 98 -6.62 -11.11 -4.45
CA ARG A 98 -5.52 -10.99 -3.48
C ARG A 98 -4.62 -12.22 -3.55
N LEU A 99 -3.31 -12.00 -3.63
CA LEU A 99 -2.29 -13.05 -3.64
C LEU A 99 -1.79 -13.37 -2.22
N ASN A 100 -1.10 -14.50 -2.09
CA ASN A 100 -0.30 -14.79 -0.91
C ASN A 100 1.02 -14.03 -1.00
N THR A 101 1.10 -12.87 -0.34
CA THR A 101 2.29 -12.02 -0.36
C THR A 101 3.56 -12.76 0.09
N ARG A 102 3.47 -13.70 1.05
CA ARG A 102 4.63 -14.45 1.52
C ARG A 102 5.20 -15.37 0.42
N ALA A 103 4.33 -15.98 -0.37
CA ALA A 103 4.75 -16.75 -1.54
C ALA A 103 5.33 -15.84 -2.63
N GLU A 104 4.76 -14.64 -2.84
CA GLU A 104 5.32 -13.66 -3.78
C GLU A 104 6.74 -13.24 -3.40
N LEU A 105 7.04 -13.11 -2.11
CA LEU A 105 8.37 -12.75 -1.61
C LEU A 105 9.45 -13.80 -1.92
N GLN A 106 9.09 -15.07 -2.02
CA GLN A 106 10.05 -16.13 -2.33
C GLN A 106 10.54 -16.11 -3.79
N LYS A 107 9.86 -15.36 -4.67
CA LYS A 107 10.22 -15.22 -6.09
C LYS A 107 11.32 -14.16 -6.33
N VAL A 108 11.77 -13.50 -5.27
CA VAL A 108 12.47 -12.20 -5.32
C VAL A 108 13.87 -12.30 -4.78
#